data_AF-A0A7S7UNS9-F1
#
_entry.id   AF-A0A7S7UNS9-F1
#
_cell.length_a   1.000
_cell.length_b   1.000
_cell.length_c   1.000
_cell.angle_alpha   90.00
_cell.angle_beta   90.00
_cell.angle_gamma   90.00
#
_symmetry.space_group_name_H-M   'P 1'
#
loop_
_entity.id
_entity.type
_entity.pdbx_description
1 polymer ?
#
loop_
_entity_poly.entity_id
_entity_poly.type
_entity_poly.pdbx_seq_one_letter_code
_entity_poly.pdbx_strand_id
1 'polypeptide(L)'
;MSFLLARGAKNVPAEVQRWQYFLLRKGFNQTGGIDAEFGEKTEKATKFFQVAQELKPTGALDARTLEVAAMMGYTVPPDDYYAKRSKASWPSKPEGTASPTNRWRNEQFGCFKFKQLARPYRADAESIVILGSCDGAYSDWIKQNIIDIEVNQLEFAKGYPGYVRCHRLAAAHIASLFSAWEKADLLHLGQYQY
;
A
#
# COMPACT_ATOMS: atom_id res chain seq x y z
N MET A 1 14.73 8.64 -24.18
CA MET A 1 15.83 7.72 -23.79
C MET A 1 15.25 6.33 -23.71
N SER A 2 15.98 5.25 -24.02
CA SER A 2 15.41 3.90 -23.84
C SER A 2 15.17 3.67 -22.34
N PHE A 3 13.92 3.42 -21.96
CA PHE A 3 13.57 3.05 -20.60
C PHE A 3 14.34 1.77 -20.22
N LEU A 4 15.16 1.84 -19.17
CA LEU A 4 16.02 0.76 -18.70
C LEU A 4 16.05 0.78 -17.18
N LEU A 5 15.69 -0.36 -16.56
CA LEU A 5 15.99 -0.62 -15.15
C LEU A 5 16.97 -1.79 -15.05
N ALA A 6 18.07 -1.60 -14.34
CA ALA A 6 19.07 -2.64 -14.17
C ALA A 6 19.85 -2.47 -12.86
N ARG A 7 20.46 -3.56 -12.37
CA ARG A 7 21.33 -3.50 -11.20
C ARG A 7 22.53 -2.60 -11.46
N GLY A 8 22.80 -1.69 -10.52
CA GLY A 8 23.90 -0.71 -10.63
C GLY A 8 23.66 0.44 -11.60
N ALA A 9 22.54 0.46 -12.32
CA ALA A 9 22.15 1.59 -13.16
C ALA A 9 21.58 2.74 -12.31
N LYS A 10 21.53 3.94 -12.92
CA LYS A 10 20.88 5.12 -12.33
C LYS A 10 19.36 4.99 -12.48
N ASN A 11 18.75 4.19 -11.61
CA ASN A 11 17.31 3.93 -11.63
C ASN A 11 16.53 5.04 -10.92
N VAL A 12 15.31 5.31 -11.40
CA VAL A 12 14.33 6.10 -10.64
C VAL A 12 13.68 5.18 -9.61
N PRO A 13 13.74 5.47 -8.29
CA PRO A 13 13.23 4.57 -7.26
C PRO A 13 11.78 4.12 -7.47
N ALA A 14 10.90 5.06 -7.85
CA ALA A 14 9.50 4.74 -8.11
C ALA A 14 9.30 3.76 -9.29
N GLU A 15 10.13 3.80 -10.33
CA GLU A 15 10.06 2.82 -11.43
C GLU A 15 10.53 1.43 -11.00
N VAL A 16 11.53 1.36 -10.12
CA VAL A 16 11.94 0.08 -9.54
C VAL A 16 10.80 -0.51 -8.70
N GLN A 17 10.12 0.30 -7.89
CA GLN A 17 8.97 -0.17 -7.09
C GLN A 17 7.84 -0.69 -7.97
N ARG A 18 7.53 0.00 -9.07
CA ARG A 18 6.52 -0.44 -10.05
C ARG A 18 6.89 -1.78 -10.67
N TRP A 19 8.16 -1.95 -11.05
CA TRP A 19 8.64 -3.20 -11.60
C TRP A 19 8.60 -4.35 -10.57
N GLN A 20 9.06 -4.10 -9.34
CA GLN A 20 8.99 -5.07 -8.25
C GLN A 20 7.54 -5.49 -7.94
N TYR A 21 6.64 -4.52 -7.85
CA TYR A 21 5.21 -4.77 -7.63
C TYR A 21 4.60 -5.60 -8.76
N PHE A 22 4.90 -5.26 -10.02
CA PHE A 22 4.44 -6.01 -11.18
C PHE A 22 4.94 -7.46 -11.15
N LEU A 23 6.22 -7.69 -10.86
CA LEU A 23 6.80 -9.02 -10.76
C LEU A 23 6.09 -9.86 -9.69
N LEU A 24 5.86 -9.30 -8.50
CA LEU A 24 5.13 -9.98 -7.42
C LEU A 24 3.69 -10.32 -7.81
N ARG A 25 2.97 -9.38 -8.43
CA ARG A 25 1.61 -9.61 -8.97
C ARG A 25 1.55 -10.71 -10.03
N LYS A 26 2.64 -10.96 -10.74
CA LYS A 26 2.76 -12.07 -11.71
C LYS A 26 3.28 -13.38 -11.09
N GLY A 27 3.54 -13.40 -9.78
CA GLY A 27 3.97 -14.58 -9.03
C GLY A 27 5.49 -14.77 -8.93
N PHE A 28 6.29 -13.78 -9.36
CA PHE A 28 7.76 -13.84 -9.24
C PHE A 28 8.22 -13.37 -7.85
N ASN A 29 7.99 -14.23 -6.86
CA ASN A 29 8.26 -13.97 -5.43
C ASN A 29 9.75 -13.79 -5.10
N GLN A 30 10.66 -14.15 -6.01
CA GLN A 30 12.10 -13.98 -5.86
C GLN A 30 12.51 -12.49 -5.81
N THR A 31 11.61 -11.59 -6.20
CA THR A 31 11.78 -10.13 -6.09
C THR A 31 12.04 -9.71 -4.64
N GLY A 32 11.47 -10.42 -3.66
CA GLY A 32 11.48 -9.99 -2.27
C GLY A 32 10.46 -8.87 -2.02
N GLY A 33 10.80 -7.94 -1.11
CA GLY A 33 9.95 -6.78 -0.83
C GLY A 33 10.07 -5.71 -1.92
N ILE A 34 9.14 -4.76 -1.88
CA ILE A 34 9.16 -3.57 -2.75
C ILE A 34 9.95 -2.48 -2.04
N ASP A 35 11.27 -2.45 -2.26
CA ASP A 35 12.22 -1.60 -1.55
C ASP A 35 12.82 -0.48 -2.42
N ALA A 36 12.38 -0.36 -3.68
CA ALA A 36 12.92 0.60 -4.66
C ALA A 36 14.37 0.35 -5.08
N GLU A 37 14.97 -0.77 -4.67
CA GLU A 37 16.32 -1.15 -5.04
C GLU A 37 16.32 -2.22 -6.15
N PHE A 38 16.96 -1.90 -7.26
CA PHE A 38 17.21 -2.91 -8.30
C PHE A 38 18.43 -3.73 -7.90
N GLY A 39 18.31 -4.48 -6.81
CA GLY A 39 19.34 -5.34 -6.26
C GLY A 39 19.38 -6.72 -6.91
N GLU A 40 20.14 -7.63 -6.30
CA GLU A 40 20.29 -9.02 -6.79
C GLU A 40 18.94 -9.76 -6.90
N LYS A 41 18.04 -9.57 -5.93
CA LYS A 41 16.71 -10.19 -5.91
C LYS A 41 15.84 -9.72 -7.08
N THR A 42 15.78 -8.40 -7.30
CA THR A 42 15.06 -7.80 -8.43
C THR A 42 15.64 -8.24 -9.78
N GLU A 43 16.97 -8.29 -9.93
CA GLU A 43 17.62 -8.81 -11.13
C GLU A 43 17.28 -10.29 -11.38
N LYS A 44 17.34 -11.12 -10.34
CA LYS A 44 17.02 -12.55 -10.41
C LYS A 44 15.56 -12.78 -10.81
N ALA A 45 14.63 -12.04 -10.21
CA ALA A 45 13.21 -12.10 -10.55
C ALA A 45 12.96 -11.63 -11.99
N THR A 46 13.66 -10.58 -12.44
CA THR A 46 13.62 -10.12 -13.83
C THR A 46 14.09 -11.20 -14.79
N LYS A 47 15.17 -11.92 -14.47
CA LYS A 47 15.64 -13.08 -15.26
C LYS A 47 14.59 -14.19 -15.32
N PHE A 48 13.95 -14.52 -14.20
CA PHE A 48 12.88 -15.51 -14.20
C PHE A 48 11.68 -15.09 -15.05
N PHE A 49 11.27 -13.82 -14.95
CA PHE A 49 10.25 -13.25 -15.85
C PHE A 49 10.65 -13.42 -17.31
N GLN A 50 11.87 -13.02 -17.68
CA GLN A 50 12.36 -13.14 -19.04
C GLN A 50 12.36 -14.58 -19.53
N VAL A 51 12.87 -15.54 -18.76
CA VAL A 51 12.83 -16.97 -19.11
C VAL A 51 11.39 -17.47 -19.29
N ALA A 52 10.50 -17.11 -18.37
CA ALA A 52 9.09 -17.50 -18.43
C ALA A 52 8.36 -16.91 -19.65
N GLN A 53 8.87 -15.82 -20.21
CA GLN A 53 8.35 -15.17 -21.43
C GLN A 53 9.21 -15.46 -22.67
N GLU A 54 10.09 -16.47 -22.62
CA GLU A 54 10.96 -16.89 -23.74
C GLU A 54 11.89 -15.77 -24.26
N LEU A 55 12.26 -14.85 -23.38
CA LEU A 55 13.21 -13.78 -23.65
C LEU A 55 14.63 -14.16 -23.22
N LYS A 56 15.62 -13.46 -23.77
CA LYS A 56 17.00 -13.56 -23.29
C LYS A 56 17.06 -13.07 -21.83
N PRO A 57 17.64 -13.84 -20.89
CA PRO A 57 17.67 -13.50 -19.46
C PRO A 57 18.74 -12.44 -19.14
N THR A 58 18.58 -11.22 -19.64
CA THR A 58 19.51 -10.10 -19.42
C THR A 58 19.52 -9.64 -17.95
N GLY A 59 18.43 -9.84 -17.23
CA GLY A 59 18.22 -9.34 -15.86
C GLY A 59 17.94 -7.85 -15.77
N ALA A 60 17.76 -7.18 -16.90
CA ALA A 60 17.36 -5.79 -16.98
C ALA A 60 15.95 -5.68 -17.56
N LEU A 61 15.19 -4.68 -17.13
CA LEU A 61 13.98 -4.26 -17.82
C LEU A 61 14.39 -3.44 -19.07
N ASP A 62 14.91 -4.15 -20.07
CA ASP A 62 15.28 -3.59 -21.37
C ASP A 62 14.06 -3.42 -22.30
N ALA A 63 14.27 -2.83 -23.48
CA ALA A 63 13.18 -2.51 -24.42
C ALA A 63 12.29 -3.73 -24.74
N ARG A 64 12.89 -4.90 -24.98
CA ARG A 64 12.13 -6.11 -25.30
C ARG A 64 11.36 -6.64 -24.09
N THR A 65 11.98 -6.62 -22.92
CA THR A 65 11.35 -7.02 -21.65
C THR A 65 10.18 -6.08 -21.32
N LEU A 66 10.34 -4.78 -21.57
CA LEU A 66 9.33 -3.75 -21.36
C LEU A 66 8.13 -3.92 -22.29
N GLU A 67 8.36 -4.20 -23.58
CA GLU A 67 7.28 -4.50 -24.54
C GLU A 67 6.41 -5.66 -24.06
N VAL A 68 7.04 -6.77 -23.62
CA VAL A 68 6.31 -7.94 -23.12
C VAL A 68 5.59 -7.64 -21.82
N ALA A 69 6.24 -6.96 -20.88
CA ALA A 69 5.61 -6.54 -19.64
C ALA A 69 4.38 -5.65 -19.91
N ALA A 70 4.46 -4.73 -20.87
CA ALA A 70 3.36 -3.85 -21.25
C ALA A 70 2.16 -4.62 -21.80
N MET A 71 2.38 -5.63 -22.65
CA MET A 71 1.32 -6.54 -23.11
C MET A 71 0.66 -7.32 -21.96
N MET A 72 1.36 -7.50 -20.84
CA MET A 72 0.86 -8.15 -19.64
C MET A 72 0.27 -7.17 -18.61
N GLY A 73 0.12 -5.88 -18.96
CA GLY A 73 -0.49 -4.85 -18.13
C GLY A 73 0.49 -4.01 -17.30
N TYR A 74 1.80 -4.06 -17.57
CA TYR A 74 2.74 -3.10 -17.00
C TYR A 74 2.55 -1.73 -17.66
N THR A 75 2.24 -0.70 -16.87
CA THR A 75 2.04 0.64 -17.42
C THR A 75 3.39 1.33 -17.62
N VAL A 76 3.75 1.69 -18.84
CA VAL A 76 4.98 2.45 -19.12
C VAL A 76 4.68 3.94 -19.02
N PRO A 77 5.28 4.69 -18.09
CA PRO A 77 5.07 6.12 -18.00
C PRO A 77 5.85 6.83 -19.13
N PRO A 78 5.39 8.01 -19.60
CA PRO A 78 6.16 8.80 -20.55
C PRO A 78 7.49 9.30 -19.93
N ASP A 79 8.51 9.52 -20.75
CA ASP A 79 9.86 9.96 -20.34
C ASP A 79 9.86 11.20 -19.42
N ASP A 80 8.87 12.08 -19.57
CA ASP A 80 8.74 13.32 -18.80
C ASP A 80 7.78 13.23 -17.60
N TYR A 81 7.26 12.04 -17.29
CA TYR A 81 6.24 11.83 -16.27
C TYR A 81 6.62 12.42 -14.90
N TYR A 82 7.81 12.05 -14.40
CA TYR A 82 8.30 12.54 -13.10
C TYR A 82 8.64 14.02 -13.14
N ALA A 83 9.16 14.53 -14.26
CA ALA A 83 9.44 15.96 -14.44
C ALA A 83 8.16 16.82 -14.50
N LYS A 84 7.06 16.27 -15.05
CA LYS A 84 5.74 16.91 -15.02
C LYS A 84 5.16 16.89 -13.62
N ARG A 85 5.25 15.76 -12.89
CA ARG A 85 4.73 15.65 -11.52
C ARG A 85 5.48 16.53 -10.52
N SER A 86 6.79 16.69 -10.66
CA SER A 86 7.56 17.61 -9.79
C SER A 86 7.18 19.07 -10.00
N LYS A 87 6.69 19.43 -11.20
CA LYS A 87 6.18 20.75 -11.56
C LYS A 87 4.66 20.89 -11.39
N ALA A 88 3.97 19.81 -11.03
CA ALA A 88 2.52 19.82 -10.92
C ALA A 88 2.08 20.68 -9.74
N SER A 89 1.04 21.49 -9.97
CA SER A 89 0.33 22.14 -8.87
C SER A 89 -0.56 21.09 -8.22
N TRP A 90 -0.16 20.64 -7.03
CA TRP A 90 -1.00 19.81 -6.19
C TRP A 90 -2.21 20.62 -5.73
N PRO A 91 -3.39 19.99 -5.55
CA PRO A 91 -4.55 20.69 -5.01
C PRO A 91 -4.14 21.38 -3.72
N SER A 92 -4.59 22.62 -3.55
CA SER A 92 -4.35 23.34 -2.30
C SER A 92 -4.87 22.51 -1.15
N LYS A 93 -4.17 22.58 -0.01
CA LYS A 93 -4.62 21.92 1.22
C LYS A 93 -6.10 22.30 1.44
N PRO A 94 -7.00 21.31 1.61
CA PRO A 94 -8.40 21.60 1.85
C PRO A 94 -8.58 22.51 3.07
N GLU A 95 -9.28 23.63 2.87
CA GLU A 95 -9.67 24.53 3.95
C GLU A 95 -10.83 23.94 4.76
N GLY A 96 -11.04 24.45 5.98
CA GLY A 96 -12.10 23.96 6.87
C GLY A 96 -11.87 22.56 7.45
N THR A 97 -10.67 22.00 7.30
CA THR A 97 -10.31 20.73 7.91
C THR A 97 -9.99 20.95 9.39
N ALA A 98 -10.89 20.52 10.27
CA ALA A 98 -10.68 20.45 11.71
C ALA A 98 -10.87 19.02 12.20
N SER A 99 -10.06 18.61 13.18
CA SER A 99 -10.28 17.34 13.87
C SER A 99 -11.70 17.34 14.45
N PRO A 100 -12.50 16.30 14.21
CA PRO A 100 -13.85 16.24 14.76
C PRO A 100 -13.86 16.36 16.28
N THR A 101 -14.96 16.84 16.86
CA THR A 101 -15.11 16.90 18.32
C THR A 101 -15.38 15.50 18.89
N ASN A 102 -15.15 15.31 20.20
CA ASN A 102 -15.53 14.07 20.88
C ASN A 102 -17.03 13.81 20.78
N ARG A 103 -17.86 14.87 20.92
CA ARG A 103 -19.31 14.77 20.74
C ARG A 103 -19.66 14.22 19.36
N TRP A 104 -19.09 14.80 18.31
CA TRP A 104 -19.33 14.34 16.94
C TRP A 104 -18.87 12.89 16.75
N ARG A 105 -17.67 12.52 17.22
CA ARG A 105 -17.18 11.12 17.15
C ARG A 105 -18.14 10.15 17.83
N ASN A 106 -18.62 10.51 19.02
CA ASN A 106 -19.55 9.70 19.79
C ASN A 106 -20.91 9.56 19.09
N GLU A 107 -21.39 10.63 18.45
CA GLU A 107 -22.64 10.61 17.67
C GLU A 107 -22.52 9.75 16.39
N GLN A 108 -21.38 9.82 15.68
CA GLN A 108 -21.22 9.12 14.40
C GLN A 108 -20.76 7.67 14.54
N PHE A 109 -19.83 7.40 15.45
CA PHE A 109 -19.20 6.08 15.60
C PHE A 109 -19.66 5.34 16.85
N GLY A 110 -20.41 5.99 17.73
CA GLY A 110 -20.82 5.43 19.00
C GLY A 110 -19.78 5.67 20.11
N CYS A 111 -20.28 5.98 21.30
CA CYS A 111 -19.46 6.23 22.47
C CYS A 111 -19.09 4.93 23.18
N PHE A 112 -17.86 4.83 23.66
CA PHE A 112 -17.40 3.73 24.52
C PHE A 112 -16.66 4.23 25.77
N LYS A 113 -16.76 3.43 26.84
CA LYS A 113 -15.97 3.61 28.06
C LYS A 113 -14.63 2.91 27.88
N PHE A 114 -13.56 3.48 28.39
CA PHE A 114 -12.25 2.85 28.38
C PHE A 114 -11.47 3.13 29.65
N LYS A 115 -10.46 2.31 29.91
CA LYS A 115 -9.41 2.57 30.90
C LYS A 115 -8.05 2.41 30.26
N GLN A 116 -7.09 3.20 30.72
CA GLN A 116 -5.69 2.98 30.39
C GLN A 116 -5.03 2.22 31.55
N LEU A 117 -4.46 1.05 31.27
CA LEU A 117 -3.76 0.27 32.29
C LEU A 117 -2.45 0.94 32.70
N ALA A 118 -1.91 0.59 33.87
CA ALA A 118 -0.58 1.04 34.28
C ALA A 118 0.48 0.62 33.25
N ARG A 119 1.55 1.42 33.09
CA ARG A 119 2.58 1.22 32.05
C ARG A 119 3.13 -0.21 31.93
N PRO A 120 3.41 -0.96 33.02
CA PRO A 120 3.91 -2.33 32.90
C PRO A 120 2.95 -3.33 32.24
N TYR A 121 1.66 -3.00 32.16
CA TYR A 121 0.61 -3.86 31.61
C TYR A 121 0.09 -3.38 30.25
N ARG A 122 0.81 -2.48 29.57
CA ARG A 122 0.45 -1.99 28.23
C ARG A 122 1.48 -2.44 27.20
N ALA A 123 1.01 -2.79 26.01
CA ALA A 123 1.88 -3.10 24.87
C ALA A 123 2.60 -1.82 24.37
N ASP A 124 1.92 -0.67 24.42
CA ASP A 124 2.46 0.63 24.03
C ASP A 124 1.93 1.78 24.94
N ALA A 125 2.29 3.03 24.66
CA ALA A 125 1.95 4.18 25.52
C ALA A 125 0.50 4.63 25.39
N GLU A 126 -0.13 4.30 24.29
CA GLU A 126 -1.46 4.76 23.94
C GLU A 126 -2.51 3.64 24.11
N SER A 127 -2.09 2.41 24.42
CA SER A 127 -3.00 1.27 24.58
C SER A 127 -4.08 1.54 25.63
N ILE A 128 -5.34 1.32 25.24
CA ILE A 128 -6.53 1.39 26.10
C ILE A 128 -7.26 0.05 26.14
N VAL A 129 -8.01 -0.19 27.21
CA VAL A 129 -8.96 -1.30 27.33
C VAL A 129 -10.37 -0.73 27.24
N ILE A 130 -11.11 -1.11 26.19
CA ILE A 130 -12.51 -0.74 26.01
C ILE A 130 -13.38 -1.59 26.93
N LEU A 131 -14.29 -0.96 27.66
CA LEU A 131 -15.11 -1.56 28.72
C LEU A 131 -16.58 -1.78 28.32
N GLY A 132 -16.97 -1.35 27.11
CA GLY A 132 -18.35 -1.37 26.62
C GLY A 132 -18.84 0.00 26.18
N SER A 133 -20.08 0.06 25.69
CA SER A 133 -20.71 1.30 25.24
C SER A 133 -21.01 2.24 26.40
N CYS A 134 -21.06 3.55 26.12
CA CYS A 134 -21.33 4.55 27.15
C CYS A 134 -22.71 4.39 27.80
N ASP A 135 -23.71 4.03 27.01
CA ASP A 135 -25.11 3.78 27.41
C ASP A 135 -25.35 2.40 28.04
N GLY A 136 -24.35 1.50 28.01
CA GLY A 136 -24.47 0.14 28.53
C GLY A 136 -25.19 -0.85 27.60
N ALA A 137 -25.59 -0.45 26.39
CA ALA A 137 -26.22 -1.33 25.41
C ALA A 137 -25.32 -2.51 24.99
N TYR A 138 -23.99 -2.31 24.98
CA TYR A 138 -23.02 -3.32 24.58
C TYR A 138 -21.92 -3.48 25.62
N SER A 139 -21.79 -4.68 26.19
CA SER A 139 -20.67 -5.03 27.06
C SER A 139 -19.35 -5.14 26.31
N ASP A 140 -19.40 -5.49 25.02
CA ASP A 140 -18.27 -5.50 24.10
C ASP A 140 -18.56 -4.59 22.90
N TRP A 141 -18.08 -3.34 22.99
CA TRP A 141 -18.26 -2.35 21.93
C TRP A 141 -17.44 -2.68 20.68
N ILE A 142 -16.27 -3.32 20.85
CA ILE A 142 -15.38 -3.68 19.74
C ILE A 142 -16.08 -4.70 18.85
N LYS A 143 -16.63 -5.77 19.43
CA LYS A 143 -17.34 -6.81 18.69
C LYS A 143 -18.47 -6.27 17.80
N GLN A 144 -19.13 -5.19 18.23
CA GLN A 144 -20.25 -4.61 17.49
C GLN A 144 -19.85 -3.62 16.40
N ASN A 145 -18.71 -2.94 16.56
CA ASN A 145 -18.39 -1.78 15.74
C ASN A 145 -17.09 -1.92 14.95
N ILE A 146 -16.20 -2.80 15.36
CA ILE A 146 -14.92 -3.04 14.71
C ILE A 146 -14.99 -4.36 13.96
N ILE A 147 -14.69 -4.32 12.67
CA ILE A 147 -14.67 -5.49 11.80
C ILE A 147 -13.31 -5.61 11.13
N ASP A 148 -12.97 -6.84 10.76
CA ASP A 148 -11.82 -7.15 9.95
C ASP A 148 -12.28 -7.23 8.49
N ILE A 149 -11.63 -6.48 7.60
CA ILE A 149 -11.89 -6.51 6.16
C ILE A 149 -10.66 -7.00 5.41
N GLU A 150 -10.87 -7.85 4.43
CA GLU A 150 -9.82 -8.26 3.49
C GLU A 150 -9.56 -7.14 2.48
N VAL A 151 -8.28 -6.82 2.28
CA VAL A 151 -7.81 -5.79 1.36
C VAL A 151 -6.65 -6.40 0.58
N ASN A 152 -6.97 -7.26 -0.39
CA ASN A 152 -5.99 -8.03 -1.15
C ASN A 152 -4.94 -7.16 -1.85
N GLN A 153 -5.24 -5.88 -2.11
CA GLN A 153 -4.28 -4.90 -2.63
C GLN A 153 -3.04 -4.69 -1.73
N LEU A 154 -3.14 -5.07 -0.44
CA LEU A 154 -2.07 -4.98 0.55
C LEU A 154 -1.30 -6.29 0.75
N GLU A 155 -1.53 -7.33 -0.06
CA GLU A 155 -0.88 -8.64 0.10
C GLU A 155 0.66 -8.57 0.12
N PHE A 156 1.25 -7.60 -0.59
CA PHE A 156 2.70 -7.37 -0.62
C PHE A 156 3.19 -6.33 0.39
N ALA A 157 2.29 -5.79 1.21
CA ALA A 157 2.62 -4.73 2.16
C ALA A 157 3.31 -5.35 3.37
N LYS A 158 4.47 -4.78 3.72
CA LYS A 158 5.22 -5.23 4.88
C LYS A 158 4.36 -5.13 6.14
N GLY A 159 4.20 -6.26 6.81
CA GLY A 159 3.42 -6.34 8.05
C GLY A 159 1.91 -6.44 7.88
N TYR A 160 1.41 -6.60 6.64
CA TYR A 160 -0.02 -6.85 6.43
C TYR A 160 -0.39 -8.28 6.90
N PRO A 161 -1.28 -8.42 7.89
CA PRO A 161 -1.63 -9.73 8.45
C PRO A 161 -2.71 -10.46 7.64
N GLY A 162 -3.12 -9.94 6.47
CA GLY A 162 -4.22 -10.46 5.65
C GLY A 162 -5.56 -9.75 5.86
N TYR A 163 -5.64 -8.82 6.81
CA TYR A 163 -6.85 -8.02 7.05
C TYR A 163 -6.52 -6.62 7.57
N VAL A 164 -7.45 -5.69 7.36
CA VAL A 164 -7.45 -4.36 7.99
C VAL A 164 -8.57 -4.33 9.01
N ARG A 165 -8.22 -4.04 10.27
CA ARG A 165 -9.20 -3.83 11.33
C ARG A 165 -9.69 -2.38 11.32
N CYS A 166 -10.99 -2.17 11.16
CA CYS A 166 -11.56 -0.83 11.08
C CYS A 166 -12.98 -0.75 11.64
N HIS A 167 -13.49 0.46 11.83
CA HIS A 167 -14.90 0.64 12.17
C HIS A 167 -15.79 0.20 11.00
N ARG A 168 -16.90 -0.49 11.26
CA ARG A 168 -17.82 -1.01 10.23
C ARG A 168 -18.32 0.07 9.26
N LEU A 169 -18.50 1.30 9.73
CA LEU A 169 -18.89 2.44 8.90
C LEU A 169 -17.78 2.94 7.97
N ALA A 170 -16.51 2.69 8.30
CA ALA A 170 -15.37 3.06 7.47
C ALA A 170 -15.02 1.99 6.42
N ALA A 171 -15.50 0.75 6.59
CA ALA A 171 -15.10 -0.40 5.80
C ALA A 171 -15.27 -0.20 4.29
N ALA A 172 -16.46 0.24 3.85
CA ALA A 172 -16.72 0.48 2.43
C ALA A 172 -15.83 1.59 1.84
N HIS A 173 -15.51 2.63 2.63
CA HIS A 173 -14.64 3.72 2.20
C HIS A 173 -13.19 3.26 2.04
N ILE A 174 -12.68 2.45 2.98
CA ILE A 174 -11.33 1.88 2.90
C ILE A 174 -11.23 0.97 1.67
N ALA A 175 -12.20 0.07 1.46
CA ALA A 175 -12.22 -0.78 0.28
C ALA A 175 -12.27 0.03 -1.03
N SER A 176 -13.11 1.08 -1.09
CA SER A 176 -13.18 1.96 -2.25
C SER A 176 -11.88 2.73 -2.50
N LEU A 177 -11.17 3.15 -1.46
CA LEU A 177 -9.89 3.84 -1.58
C LEU A 177 -8.85 2.94 -2.27
N PHE A 178 -8.69 1.70 -1.78
CA PHE A 178 -7.72 0.78 -2.35
C PHE A 178 -8.10 0.33 -3.76
N SER A 179 -9.40 0.17 -4.06
CA SER A 179 -9.86 -0.06 -5.43
C SER A 179 -9.53 1.12 -6.36
N ALA A 180 -9.68 2.36 -5.89
CA ALA A 180 -9.31 3.53 -6.67
C ALA A 180 -7.80 3.61 -6.91
N TRP A 181 -6.98 3.29 -5.91
CA TRP A 181 -5.53 3.25 -6.05
C TRP A 181 -5.06 2.16 -7.00
N GLU A 182 -5.71 0.99 -6.99
CA GLU A 182 -5.44 -0.08 -7.96
C GLU A 182 -5.73 0.38 -9.39
N LYS A 183 -6.91 0.96 -9.63
CA LYS A 183 -7.29 1.50 -10.95
C LYS A 183 -6.35 2.61 -11.44
N ALA A 184 -5.76 3.35 -10.51
CA ALA A 184 -4.80 4.42 -10.79
C ALA A 184 -3.34 3.93 -10.87
N ASP A 185 -3.08 2.62 -10.75
CA ASP A 185 -1.74 2.02 -10.71
C ASP A 185 -0.84 2.65 -9.62
N LEU A 186 -1.41 2.89 -8.43
CA LEU A 186 -0.71 3.55 -7.30
C LEU A 186 -0.29 2.57 -6.19
N LEU A 187 -0.64 1.29 -6.31
CA LEU A 187 -0.40 0.32 -5.22
C LEU A 187 1.08 0.07 -4.93
N HIS A 188 1.97 0.34 -5.88
CA HIS A 188 3.42 0.28 -5.69
C HIS A 188 3.95 1.33 -4.68
N LEU A 189 3.21 2.43 -4.46
CA LEU A 189 3.61 3.52 -3.56
C LEU A 189 3.30 3.24 -2.08
N GLY A 190 2.28 2.41 -1.81
CA GLY A 190 1.81 2.13 -0.45
C GLY A 190 2.61 1.05 0.31
N GLN A 191 3.61 0.45 -0.34
CA GLN A 191 4.33 -0.74 0.14
C GLN A 191 5.62 -0.39 0.89
N TYR A 192 6.00 0.89 0.89
CA TYR A 192 7.24 1.41 1.47
C TYR A 192 6.91 2.26 2.70
N GLN A 193 7.42 1.88 3.87
CA GLN A 193 7.49 2.75 5.03
C GLN A 193 8.95 2.90 5.44
N TYR A 194 9.35 4.16 5.65
CA TYR A 194 10.66 4.59 6.16
C TYR A 194 11.00 3.97 7.51
#